data_AF-A0AAE0QVN4-F1
#
_entry.id   AF-A0AAE0QVN4-F1
#
_cell.length_a   1.000
_cell.length_b   1.000
_cell.length_c   1.000
_cell.angle_alpha   90.00
_cell.angle_beta   90.00
_cell.angle_gamma   90.00
#
_symmetry.space_group_name_H-M   'P 1'
#
loop_
_entity.id
_entity.type
_entity.pdbx_description
1 polymer ?
#
loop_
_entity_poly.entity_id
_entity_poly.type
_entity_poly.pdbx_seq_one_letter_code
_entity_poly.pdbx_strand_id
1 'polypeptide(L)'
;MDQLSEEVRQESPWTMMFADDIVICSESREQVEVCAGEKRNENTTTSARISACLADISSWMTAHQLKLNPSKTELLIIPGDPSPAQDLAISLSNSMISPTASARNLGVTMDNQLSFSSHVTNVTRSCRFLLYNIRRIRPFLSTQATQVLVQSLVISRLDYCNSFLAGLPLNTIRPLQMIQNAAARLVFNLPKFSHTTPLLRSLHWLPVAARIRFKTLMLAYKAKNEPAPSYLKALVTSRTAPRLLRSTSTARLVPPSLREKVVV
;
A
#
# COMPACT_ATOMS: atom_id res chain seq x y z
N MET A 1 16.70 13.42 11.71
CA MET A 1 15.92 12.34 11.07
C MET A 1 15.81 11.14 12.00
N ASP A 2 16.92 10.54 12.43
CA ASP A 2 16.88 9.37 13.33
C ASP A 2 16.28 9.69 14.71
N GLN A 3 16.65 10.81 15.34
CA GLN A 3 16.07 11.28 16.62
C GLN A 3 14.55 11.54 16.52
N LEU A 4 14.13 12.21 15.45
CA LEU A 4 12.72 12.51 15.16
C LEU A 4 11.92 11.21 14.98
N SER A 5 12.49 10.22 14.29
CA SER A 5 11.85 8.92 14.11
C SER A 5 11.73 8.10 15.41
N GLU A 6 12.63 8.27 16.37
CA GLU A 6 12.55 7.56 17.66
C GLU A 6 11.64 8.28 18.66
N GLU A 7 11.73 9.61 18.79
CA GLU A 7 10.89 10.41 19.69
C GLU A 7 9.41 10.38 19.27
N VAL A 8 9.12 10.58 17.98
CA VAL A 8 7.74 10.54 17.48
C VAL A 8 7.17 9.12 17.48
N ARG A 9 7.99 8.07 17.33
CA ARG A 9 7.53 6.68 17.50
C ARG A 9 7.25 6.32 18.96
N GLN A 10 7.96 6.94 19.92
CA GLN A 10 7.68 6.75 21.35
C GLN A 10 6.34 7.38 21.74
N GLU A 11 6.00 8.55 21.19
CA GLU A 11 4.73 9.23 21.49
C GLU A 11 3.56 8.77 20.62
N SER A 12 3.81 8.24 19.42
CA SER A 12 2.78 7.77 18.50
C SER A 12 3.31 6.63 17.63
N PRO A 13 3.04 5.35 17.97
CA PRO A 13 3.58 4.19 17.26
C PRO A 13 3.10 4.06 15.79
N TRP A 14 2.19 4.93 15.37
CA TRP A 14 1.54 4.95 14.06
C TRP A 14 2.09 6.00 13.10
N THR A 15 3.15 6.72 13.47
CA THR A 15 3.79 7.71 12.59
C THR A 15 4.86 7.05 11.71
N MET A 16 4.69 7.17 10.40
CA MET A 16 5.69 6.77 9.42
C MET A 16 6.27 8.01 8.74
N MET A 17 7.59 8.04 8.58
CA MET A 17 8.30 9.15 7.97
C MET A 17 9.18 8.68 6.84
N PHE A 18 9.07 9.37 5.71
CA PHE A 18 9.88 9.14 4.53
C PHE A 18 10.32 10.49 3.96
N ALA A 19 11.59 10.84 4.13
CA ALA A 19 12.09 12.17 3.80
C ALA A 19 11.22 13.26 4.47
N ASP A 20 10.50 14.05 3.66
CA ASP A 20 9.63 15.13 4.12
C ASP A 20 8.17 14.67 4.31
N ASP A 21 7.81 13.47 3.87
CA ASP A 21 6.46 12.93 3.98
C ASP A 21 6.26 12.32 5.37
N ILE A 22 5.29 12.86 6.13
CA ILE A 22 4.84 12.34 7.42
C ILE A 22 3.45 11.75 7.24
N VAL A 23 3.29 10.49 7.62
CA VAL A 23 2.01 9.79 7.60
C VAL A 23 1.66 9.44 9.03
N ILE A 24 0.53 9.97 9.50
CA ILE A 24 -0.01 9.69 10.82
C ILE A 24 -1.23 8.81 10.61
N CYS A 25 -1.19 7.59 11.15
CA CYS A 25 -2.37 6.75 11.21
C CYS A 25 -2.99 6.87 12.62
N SER A 26 -4.31 7.00 12.69
CA SER A 26 -5.06 6.95 13.94
C SER A 26 -6.20 5.96 13.76
N GLU A 27 -6.35 5.06 14.73
CA GLU A 27 -7.47 4.11 14.77
C GLU A 27 -8.48 4.57 15.82
N SER A 28 -9.74 4.77 15.41
CA SER A 28 -10.85 4.98 16.32
C SER A 28 -11.42 3.63 16.75
N ARG A 29 -10.93 3.07 17.86
CA ARG A 29 -11.59 1.95 18.53
C ARG A 29 -11.65 2.20 20.04
N GLU A 30 -12.85 2.50 20.54
CA GLU A 30 -13.18 2.37 21.97
C GLU A 30 -13.81 1.01 22.27
N GLN A 31 -13.61 0.59 23.51
CA GLN A 31 -14.12 -0.66 24.08
C GLN A 31 -15.65 -0.64 24.08
N VAL A 32 -16.27 -1.65 23.44
CA VAL A 32 -17.71 -1.91 23.64
C VAL A 32 -17.87 -2.59 24.99
N GLU A 33 -17.94 -1.81 26.06
CA GLU A 33 -18.73 -2.19 27.22
C GLU A 33 -20.18 -1.77 26.94
N VAL A 34 -21.08 -2.75 27.00
CA VAL A 34 -22.50 -2.59 26.73
C VAL A 34 -23.11 -1.65 27.76
N CYS A 35 -23.43 -0.43 27.35
CA CYS A 35 -24.54 0.34 27.91
C CYS A 35 -25.24 1.07 26.76
N ALA A 36 -26.56 0.93 26.72
CA ALA A 36 -27.41 1.35 25.63
C ALA A 36 -27.41 2.88 25.45
N GLY A 37 -27.24 3.31 24.20
CA GLY A 37 -27.86 4.52 23.66
C GLY A 37 -27.12 5.85 23.80
N GLU A 38 -26.11 6.13 22.96
CA GLU A 38 -25.88 7.46 22.36
C GLU A 38 -24.75 7.43 21.31
N LYS A 39 -25.07 7.56 20.02
CA LYS A 39 -24.10 7.54 18.89
C LYS A 39 -23.52 8.93 18.53
N ARG A 40 -23.56 9.92 19.43
CA ARG A 40 -23.30 11.33 19.07
C ARG A 40 -21.94 11.94 19.48
N ASN A 41 -21.02 11.19 20.12
CA ASN A 41 -19.77 11.78 20.67
C ASN A 41 -18.42 11.22 20.15
N GLU A 42 -18.39 10.21 19.27
CA GLU A 42 -17.12 9.55 18.85
C GLU A 42 -16.28 10.34 17.83
N ASN A 43 -16.92 11.12 16.95
CA ASN A 43 -16.20 11.90 15.93
C ASN A 43 -15.47 13.09 16.55
N THR A 44 -16.06 13.69 17.59
CA THR A 44 -15.50 14.86 18.29
C THR A 44 -14.26 14.49 19.10
N THR A 45 -14.23 13.31 19.72
CA THR A 45 -13.06 12.83 20.46
C THR A 45 -11.91 12.46 19.50
N THR A 46 -12.23 11.87 18.35
CA THR A 46 -11.23 11.50 17.33
C THR A 46 -10.62 12.74 16.66
N SER A 47 -11.42 13.74 16.27
CA SER A 47 -10.90 14.99 15.69
C SER A 47 -10.04 15.76 16.69
N ALA A 48 -10.43 15.79 17.96
CA ALA A 48 -9.66 16.46 19.02
C ALA A 48 -8.30 15.78 19.23
N ARG A 49 -8.24 14.44 19.26
CA ARG A 49 -6.99 13.68 19.38
C ARG A 49 -6.04 13.93 18.21
N ILE A 50 -6.56 13.89 16.97
CA ILE A 50 -5.73 14.14 15.78
C ILE A 50 -5.26 15.60 15.76
N SER A 51 -6.12 16.55 16.14
CA SER A 51 -5.77 17.97 16.22
C SER A 51 -4.68 18.23 17.26
N ALA A 52 -4.76 17.60 18.44
CA ALA A 52 -3.73 17.69 19.47
C ALA A 52 -2.39 17.12 18.97
N CYS A 53 -2.39 15.92 18.40
CA CYS A 53 -1.19 15.31 17.83
C CYS A 53 -0.55 16.18 16.74
N LEU A 54 -1.36 16.77 15.85
CA LEU A 54 -0.87 17.70 14.83
C LEU A 54 -0.30 18.99 15.43
N ALA A 55 -0.87 19.48 16.54
CA ALA A 55 -0.34 20.63 17.26
C ALA A 55 1.02 20.32 17.90
N ASP A 56 1.17 19.14 18.50
CA ASP A 56 2.43 18.67 19.08
C ASP A 56 3.52 18.54 18.01
N ILE A 57 3.19 17.93 16.87
CA ILE A 57 4.10 17.83 15.71
C ILE A 57 4.44 19.23 15.17
N SER A 58 3.46 20.13 15.06
CA SER A 58 3.71 21.49 14.60
C SER A 58 4.63 22.26 15.56
N SER A 59 4.46 22.09 16.87
CA SER A 59 5.31 22.69 17.91
C SER A 59 6.73 22.16 17.80
N TRP A 60 6.89 20.83 17.72
CA TRP A 60 8.17 20.17 17.55
C TRP A 60 8.88 20.62 16.27
N MET A 61 8.16 20.68 15.13
CA MET A 61 8.72 21.16 13.86
C MET A 61 9.19 22.60 13.97
N THR A 62 8.41 23.47 14.62
CA THR A 62 8.76 24.88 14.81
C THR A 62 10.01 25.03 15.67
N ALA A 63 10.14 24.24 16.75
CA ALA A 63 11.35 24.21 17.58
C ALA A 63 12.60 23.80 16.77
N HIS A 64 12.42 22.97 15.74
CA HIS A 64 13.48 22.51 14.83
C HIS A 64 13.58 23.32 13.53
N GLN A 65 12.99 24.52 13.47
CA GLN A 65 13.03 25.41 12.29
C GLN A 65 12.42 24.80 11.01
N LEU A 66 11.48 23.88 11.17
CA LEU A 66 10.68 23.28 10.10
C LEU A 66 9.26 23.85 10.10
N LYS A 67 8.65 23.93 8.91
CA LYS A 67 7.28 24.42 8.73
C LYS A 67 6.41 23.34 8.10
N LEU A 68 5.34 22.96 8.81
CA LEU A 68 4.31 22.09 8.26
C LEU A 68 3.55 22.80 7.13
N ASN A 69 3.30 22.09 6.03
CA ASN A 69 2.64 22.66 4.86
C ASN A 69 1.19 22.21 4.75
N PRO A 70 0.21 23.00 5.24
CA PRO A 70 -1.19 22.60 5.23
C PRO A 70 -1.76 22.36 3.82
N SER A 71 -1.22 23.03 2.79
CA SER A 71 -1.69 22.84 1.40
C SER A 71 -1.32 21.49 0.80
N LYS A 72 -0.33 20.79 1.38
CA LYS A 72 0.10 19.45 0.97
C LYS A 72 -0.44 18.35 1.89
N THR A 73 -1.01 18.71 3.04
CA THR A 73 -1.53 17.73 4.00
C THR A 73 -2.89 17.23 3.54
N GLU A 74 -2.99 15.92 3.32
CA GLU A 74 -4.23 15.25 2.92
C GLU A 74 -4.78 14.41 4.09
N LEU A 75 -6.08 14.49 4.34
CA LEU A 75 -6.77 13.64 5.32
C LEU A 75 -7.53 12.54 4.58
N LEU A 76 -7.10 11.28 4.73
CA LEU A 76 -7.81 10.12 4.17
C LEU A 76 -8.48 9.34 5.28
N ILE A 77 -9.81 9.19 5.19
CA ILE A 77 -10.59 8.36 6.12
C ILE A 77 -10.91 7.05 5.42
N ILE A 78 -10.55 5.93 6.06
CA ILE A 78 -10.85 4.58 5.59
C ILE A 78 -11.87 3.99 6.56
N PRO A 79 -13.17 3.96 6.21
CA PRO A 79 -14.19 3.47 7.10
C PRO A 79 -14.18 1.93 7.12
N GLY A 80 -14.37 1.34 8.30
CA GLY A 80 -14.45 -0.11 8.47
C GLY A 80 -15.74 -0.72 7.90
N ASP A 81 -16.81 0.07 7.85
CA ASP A 81 -18.08 -0.26 7.21
C ASP A 81 -18.39 0.80 6.13
N PRO A 82 -19.09 0.45 5.04
CA PRO A 82 -19.52 1.40 4.01
C PRO A 82 -20.65 2.30 4.51
N SER A 83 -20.38 3.09 5.55
CA SER A 83 -21.25 4.17 6.02
C SER A 83 -20.97 5.46 5.23
N PRO A 84 -21.93 6.40 5.15
CA PRO A 84 -21.70 7.69 4.52
C PRO A 84 -20.46 8.40 5.12
N ALA A 85 -19.82 9.22 4.28
CA ALA A 85 -18.61 9.96 4.62
C ALA A 85 -18.78 10.66 5.97
N GLN A 86 -17.86 10.38 6.89
CA GLN A 86 -17.78 11.15 8.13
C GLN A 86 -17.23 12.53 7.80
N ASP A 87 -18.00 13.58 8.09
CA ASP A 87 -17.53 14.97 8.05
C ASP A 87 -16.58 15.20 9.25
N LEU A 88 -15.35 14.69 9.12
CA LEU A 88 -14.27 14.95 10.07
C LEU A 88 -13.38 16.04 9.48
N ALA A 89 -13.62 17.29 9.88
CA ALA A 89 -12.76 18.40 9.51
C ALA A 89 -11.76 18.68 10.64
N ILE A 90 -10.50 18.90 10.29
CA ILE A 90 -9.42 19.12 11.25
C ILE A 90 -8.83 20.51 11.00
N SER A 91 -8.71 21.31 12.07
CA SER A 91 -8.09 22.63 12.00
C SER A 91 -6.58 22.52 12.19
N LEU A 92 -5.81 22.90 11.16
CA LEU A 92 -4.35 22.96 11.21
C LEU A 92 -3.87 24.37 10.87
N SER A 93 -3.24 25.07 11.82
CA SER A 93 -2.53 26.34 11.56
C SER A 93 -3.37 27.38 10.80
N ASN A 94 -4.65 27.55 11.19
CA ASN A 94 -5.68 28.41 10.55
C ASN A 94 -6.24 27.93 9.20
N SER A 95 -5.91 26.71 8.77
CA SER A 95 -6.50 26.05 7.60
C SER A 95 -7.37 24.87 8.03
N MET A 96 -8.48 24.65 7.32
CA MET A 96 -9.34 23.48 7.53
C MET A 96 -8.96 22.40 6.54
N ILE A 97 -8.54 21.25 7.05
CA ILE A 97 -8.26 20.06 6.25
C ILE A 97 -9.53 19.22 6.24
N SER A 98 -10.14 19.08 5.06
CA SER A 98 -11.29 18.23 4.82
C SER A 98 -10.87 16.83 4.36
N PRO A 99 -11.70 15.80 4.58
CA PRO A 99 -11.42 14.46 4.09
C PRO A 99 -11.36 14.42 2.56
N THR A 100 -10.34 13.76 2.03
CA THR A 100 -10.20 13.50 0.59
C THR A 100 -10.65 12.08 0.27
N ALA A 101 -11.19 11.88 -0.94
CA ALA A 101 -11.61 10.55 -1.40
C ALA A 101 -10.41 9.63 -1.73
N SER A 102 -9.24 10.23 -1.96
CA SER A 102 -7.99 9.52 -2.21
C SER A 102 -6.79 10.35 -1.79
N ALA A 103 -5.74 9.69 -1.31
CA ALA A 103 -4.46 10.32 -0.99
C ALA A 103 -3.30 9.61 -1.69
N ARG A 104 -2.23 10.35 -1.99
CA ARG A 104 -1.02 9.78 -2.61
C ARG A 104 0.13 9.74 -1.62
N ASN A 105 0.63 8.55 -1.36
CA ASN A 105 1.79 8.33 -0.49
C ASN A 105 2.84 7.48 -1.20
N LEU A 106 4.09 7.94 -1.26
CA LEU A 106 5.21 7.27 -1.93
C LEU A 106 4.85 6.72 -3.32
N GLY A 107 4.13 7.51 -4.14
CA GLY A 107 3.75 7.08 -5.49
C GLY A 107 2.57 6.08 -5.56
N VAL A 108 2.04 5.62 -4.44
CA VAL A 108 0.82 4.80 -4.36
C VAL A 108 -0.38 5.71 -4.08
N THR A 109 -1.48 5.52 -4.82
CA THR A 109 -2.72 6.28 -4.59
C THR A 109 -3.72 5.36 -3.90
N MET A 110 -4.11 5.70 -2.69
CA MET A 110 -5.08 4.94 -1.89
C MET A 110 -6.40 5.68 -1.93
N ASP A 111 -7.50 4.96 -2.16
CA ASP A 111 -8.85 5.50 -2.02
C ASP A 111 -9.44 5.09 -0.67
N ASN A 112 -10.50 5.79 -0.25
CA ASN A 112 -11.17 5.52 1.02
C ASN A 112 -11.81 4.11 1.11
N GLN A 113 -11.92 3.37 0.01
CA GLN A 113 -12.44 1.99 -0.01
C GLN A 113 -11.32 0.94 -0.16
N LEU A 114 -10.05 1.35 -0.16
CA LEU A 114 -8.90 0.50 -0.47
C LEU A 114 -9.07 -0.32 -1.75
N SER A 115 -9.75 0.22 -2.76
CA SER A 115 -9.97 -0.44 -4.05
C SER A 115 -8.74 -0.39 -4.96
N PHE A 116 -7.90 0.64 -4.78
CA PHE A 116 -6.72 0.95 -5.60
C PHE A 116 -7.00 1.12 -7.10
N SER A 117 -8.27 1.31 -7.49
CA SER A 117 -8.67 1.39 -8.90
C SER A 117 -8.02 2.56 -9.63
N SER A 118 -7.93 3.71 -8.96
CA SER A 118 -7.24 4.91 -9.47
C SER A 118 -5.75 4.65 -9.66
N HIS A 119 -5.09 4.02 -8.68
CA HIS A 119 -3.68 3.66 -8.75
C HIS A 119 -3.39 2.71 -9.91
N VAL A 120 -4.14 1.61 -10.03
CA VAL A 120 -3.98 0.66 -11.13
C VAL A 120 -4.19 1.33 -12.48
N THR A 121 -5.17 2.23 -12.60
CA THR A 121 -5.43 2.98 -13.82
C THR A 121 -4.25 3.87 -14.19
N ASN A 122 -3.68 4.59 -13.22
CA ASN A 122 -2.51 5.46 -13.42
C ASN A 122 -1.26 4.67 -13.84
N VAL A 123 -0.96 3.56 -13.15
CA VAL A 123 0.15 2.66 -13.50
C VAL A 123 -0.05 2.08 -14.90
N THR A 124 -1.26 1.63 -15.22
CA THR A 124 -1.60 1.09 -16.53
C THR A 124 -1.40 2.13 -17.63
N ARG A 125 -1.90 3.37 -17.44
CA ARG A 125 -1.75 4.47 -18.40
C ARG A 125 -0.27 4.78 -18.65
N SER A 126 0.51 4.91 -17.58
CA SER A 126 1.95 5.16 -17.64
C SER A 126 2.69 4.04 -18.39
N CYS A 127 2.37 2.78 -18.11
CA CYS A 127 2.97 1.64 -18.80
C CYS A 127 2.58 1.55 -20.29
N ARG A 128 1.33 1.88 -20.64
CA ARG A 128 0.90 1.93 -22.05
C ARG A 128 1.69 2.96 -22.84
N PHE A 129 1.90 4.14 -22.26
CA PHE A 129 2.73 5.18 -22.87
C PHE A 129 4.16 4.70 -23.12
N LEU A 130 4.78 4.06 -22.12
CA LEU A 130 6.11 3.47 -22.29
C LEU A 130 6.16 2.39 -23.37
N LEU A 131 5.20 1.46 -23.37
CA LEU A 131 5.13 0.41 -24.38
C LEU A 131 4.95 0.98 -25.79
N TYR A 132 4.15 2.05 -25.92
CA TYR A 132 3.99 2.76 -27.19
C TYR A 132 5.33 3.34 -27.67
N ASN A 133 6.08 4.02 -26.79
CA ASN A 133 7.38 4.58 -27.13
C ASN A 133 8.40 3.50 -27.52
N ILE A 134 8.49 2.42 -26.74
CA ILE A 134 9.38 1.28 -27.06
C ILE A 134 8.98 0.65 -28.39
N ARG A 135 7.67 0.54 -28.69
CA ARG A 135 7.18 0.00 -29.97
C ARG A 135 7.62 0.82 -31.17
N ARG A 136 7.73 2.13 -31.05
CA ARG A 136 8.23 3.00 -32.14
C ARG A 136 9.69 2.73 -32.49
N ILE A 137 10.52 2.47 -31.49
CA ILE A 137 11.95 2.18 -31.68
C ILE A 137 12.25 0.69 -31.85
N ARG A 138 11.25 -0.19 -31.68
CA ARG A 138 11.39 -1.65 -31.80
C ARG A 138 12.12 -2.14 -33.06
N PRO A 139 11.94 -1.55 -34.26
CA PRO A 139 12.66 -1.97 -35.47
C PRO A 139 14.19 -1.84 -35.37
N PHE A 140 14.68 -0.96 -34.50
CA PHE A 140 16.10 -0.68 -34.32
C PHE A 140 16.72 -1.42 -33.12
N LEU A 141 15.93 -2.28 -32.45
CA LEU A 141 16.34 -2.97 -31.24
C LEU A 141 16.41 -4.48 -31.45
N SER A 142 17.43 -5.10 -30.87
CA SER A 142 17.45 -6.56 -30.70
C SER A 142 16.38 -7.00 -29.70
N THR A 143 16.00 -8.27 -29.74
CA THR A 143 15.07 -8.87 -28.78
C THR A 143 15.59 -8.73 -27.34
N GLN A 144 16.90 -8.97 -27.13
CA GLN A 144 17.55 -8.85 -25.83
C GLN A 144 17.49 -7.40 -25.31
N ALA A 145 17.83 -6.41 -26.14
CA ALA A 145 17.77 -5.00 -25.75
C ALA A 145 16.33 -4.56 -25.42
N THR A 146 15.36 -5.03 -26.21
CA THR A 146 13.93 -4.78 -25.96
C THR A 146 13.49 -5.39 -24.64
N GLN A 147 13.92 -6.61 -24.32
CA GLN A 147 13.63 -7.26 -23.04
C GLN A 147 14.15 -6.43 -21.86
N VAL A 148 15.39 -5.96 -21.93
CA VAL A 148 15.99 -5.12 -20.86
C VAL A 148 15.21 -3.83 -20.69
N LEU A 149 14.87 -3.12 -21.78
CA LEU A 149 14.09 -1.88 -21.71
C LEU A 149 12.69 -2.09 -21.13
N VAL A 150 12.00 -3.14 -21.56
CA VAL A 150 10.67 -3.48 -21.04
C VAL A 150 10.76 -3.86 -19.56
N GLN A 151 11.80 -4.58 -19.16
CA GLN A 151 11.99 -4.97 -17.76
C GLN A 151 12.30 -3.76 -16.86
N SER A 152 13.18 -2.86 -17.30
CA SER A 152 13.60 -1.70 -16.52
C SER A 152 12.54 -0.61 -16.43
N LEU A 153 11.71 -0.42 -17.47
CA LEU A 153 10.73 0.68 -17.53
C LEU A 153 9.30 0.24 -17.20
N VAL A 154 8.87 -0.94 -17.66
CA VAL A 154 7.48 -1.40 -17.56
C VAL A 154 7.32 -2.37 -16.40
N ILE A 155 8.13 -3.44 -16.37
CA ILE A 155 8.00 -4.48 -15.35
C ILE A 155 8.33 -3.94 -13.95
N SER A 156 9.37 -3.10 -13.83
CA SER A 156 9.71 -2.41 -12.58
C SER A 156 8.52 -1.60 -12.01
N ARG A 157 7.73 -0.94 -12.86
CA ARG A 157 6.51 -0.21 -12.45
C ARG A 157 5.37 -1.12 -12.06
N LEU A 158 5.25 -2.29 -12.69
CA LEU A 158 4.28 -3.31 -12.28
C LEU A 158 4.67 -3.99 -10.96
N ASP A 159 5.95 -4.03 -10.62
CA ASP A 159 6.46 -4.62 -9.37
C ASP A 159 6.50 -3.64 -8.20
N TYR A 160 6.55 -2.34 -8.48
CA TYR A 160 6.56 -1.31 -7.46
C TYR A 160 5.28 -1.39 -6.61
N CYS A 161 5.45 -1.60 -5.31
CA CYS A 161 4.36 -1.66 -4.33
C CYS A 161 3.23 -2.65 -4.67
N ASN A 162 3.51 -3.68 -5.49
CA ASN A 162 2.47 -4.61 -5.95
C ASN A 162 1.88 -5.49 -4.84
N SER A 163 2.54 -5.60 -3.69
CA SER A 163 2.03 -6.30 -2.50
C SER A 163 0.75 -5.66 -1.93
N PHE A 164 0.53 -4.35 -2.14
CA PHE A 164 -0.71 -3.68 -1.74
C PHE A 164 -1.93 -4.17 -2.52
N LEU A 165 -1.72 -4.76 -3.69
CA LEU A 165 -2.80 -5.30 -4.52
C LEU A 165 -3.21 -6.72 -4.09
N ALA A 166 -2.62 -7.27 -3.03
CA ALA A 166 -2.98 -8.57 -2.49
C ALA A 166 -4.41 -8.55 -1.93
N GLY A 167 -5.19 -9.59 -2.23
CA GLY A 167 -6.59 -9.70 -1.80
C GLY A 167 -7.59 -8.93 -2.67
N LEU A 168 -7.12 -8.10 -3.61
CA LEU A 168 -8.03 -7.40 -4.53
C LEU A 168 -8.70 -8.36 -5.53
N PRO A 169 -9.92 -8.04 -5.96
CA PRO A 169 -10.59 -8.73 -7.06
C PRO A 169 -9.73 -8.82 -8.34
N LEU A 170 -9.80 -9.96 -9.03
CA LEU A 170 -9.00 -10.21 -10.24
C LEU A 170 -9.33 -9.25 -11.39
N ASN A 171 -10.55 -8.74 -11.45
CA ASN A 171 -10.95 -7.72 -12.43
C ASN A 171 -10.14 -6.42 -12.26
N THR A 172 -9.82 -6.00 -11.03
CA THR A 172 -8.98 -4.84 -10.74
C THR A 172 -7.54 -5.08 -11.15
N ILE A 173 -7.02 -6.31 -11.01
CA ILE A 173 -5.63 -6.66 -11.38
C ILE A 173 -5.49 -6.92 -12.89
N ARG A 174 -6.56 -7.32 -13.58
CA ARG A 174 -6.58 -7.68 -15.01
C ARG A 174 -5.89 -6.67 -15.94
N PRO A 175 -6.07 -5.33 -15.79
CA PRO A 175 -5.36 -4.35 -16.61
C PRO A 175 -3.83 -4.50 -16.56
N LEU A 176 -3.26 -4.78 -15.39
CA LEU A 176 -1.82 -5.00 -15.23
C LEU A 176 -1.35 -6.25 -15.96
N GLN A 177 -2.14 -7.34 -15.91
CA GLN A 177 -1.85 -8.55 -16.68
C GLN A 177 -1.88 -8.28 -18.19
N MET A 178 -2.81 -7.44 -18.66
CA MET A 178 -2.87 -7.05 -20.06
C MET A 178 -1.63 -6.26 -20.49
N ILE A 179 -1.07 -5.41 -19.62
CA ILE A 179 0.21 -4.72 -19.85
C ILE A 179 1.35 -5.72 -19.96
N GLN A 180 1.47 -6.66 -19.02
CA GLN A 180 2.52 -7.68 -19.06
C GLN A 180 2.43 -8.53 -20.34
N ASN A 181 1.22 -8.88 -20.75
CA ASN A 181 0.96 -9.62 -21.98
C ASN A 181 1.36 -8.82 -23.24
N ALA A 182 1.06 -7.52 -23.27
CA ALA A 182 1.47 -6.63 -24.36
C ALA A 182 2.99 -6.45 -24.39
N ALA A 183 3.61 -6.32 -23.22
CA ALA A 183 5.06 -6.25 -23.03
C ALA A 183 5.78 -7.49 -23.59
N ALA A 184 5.32 -8.69 -23.23
CA ALA A 184 5.91 -9.94 -23.74
C ALA A 184 5.80 -10.05 -25.27
N ARG A 185 4.66 -9.67 -25.85
CA ARG A 185 4.49 -9.62 -27.31
C ARG A 185 5.42 -8.60 -27.96
N LEU A 186 5.65 -7.46 -27.32
CA LEU A 186 6.55 -6.43 -27.84
C LEU A 186 8.00 -6.92 -27.88
N VAL A 187 8.45 -7.64 -26.85
CA VAL A 187 9.80 -8.24 -26.82
C VAL A 187 10.02 -9.16 -28.02
N PHE A 188 9.11 -10.10 -28.25
CA PHE A 188 9.18 -11.04 -29.38
C PHE A 188 8.69 -10.47 -30.73
N ASN A 189 8.29 -9.20 -30.77
CA ASN A 189 7.72 -8.55 -31.95
C ASN A 189 6.53 -9.31 -32.57
N LEU A 190 5.62 -9.80 -31.73
CA LEU A 190 4.46 -10.59 -32.15
C LEU A 190 3.18 -9.75 -32.26
N PRO A 191 2.19 -10.18 -33.08
CA PRO A 191 0.91 -9.49 -33.22
C PRO A 191 0.08 -9.53 -31.94
N LYS A 192 -0.89 -8.61 -31.85
CA LYS A 192 -1.71 -8.35 -30.64
C LYS A 192 -2.39 -9.60 -30.05
N PHE A 193 -2.80 -10.53 -30.90
CA PHE A 193 -3.56 -11.72 -30.52
C PHE A 193 -2.72 -12.98 -30.32
N SER A 194 -1.39 -12.90 -30.44
CA SER A 194 -0.53 -14.05 -30.19
C SER A 194 -0.68 -14.57 -28.76
N HIS A 195 -0.59 -15.89 -28.61
CA HIS A 195 -0.69 -16.57 -27.34
C HIS A 195 0.49 -16.20 -26.42
N THR A 196 0.19 -15.68 -25.23
CA THR A 196 1.20 -15.08 -24.34
C THR A 196 1.83 -16.05 -23.35
N THR A 197 1.13 -17.12 -22.99
CA THR A 197 1.63 -18.12 -22.03
C THR A 197 3.02 -18.67 -22.40
N PRO A 198 3.32 -19.08 -23.65
CA PRO A 198 4.66 -19.54 -24.02
C PRO A 198 5.70 -18.43 -23.95
N LEU A 199 5.31 -17.18 -24.26
CA LEU A 199 6.19 -16.01 -24.20
C LEU A 199 6.59 -15.68 -22.76
N LEU A 200 5.64 -15.76 -21.83
CA LEU A 200 5.92 -15.55 -20.41
C LEU A 200 6.85 -16.65 -19.88
N ARG A 201 6.68 -17.90 -20.32
CA ARG A 201 7.58 -19.00 -19.94
C ARG A 201 8.99 -18.81 -20.48
N SER A 202 9.15 -18.44 -21.75
CA SER A 202 10.47 -18.20 -22.34
C SER A 202 11.19 -17.01 -21.72
N LEU A 203 10.46 -15.98 -21.28
CA LEU A 203 11.02 -14.84 -20.54
C LEU A 203 11.21 -15.11 -19.04
N HIS A 204 10.81 -16.28 -18.54
CA HIS A 204 10.73 -16.59 -17.11
C HIS A 204 9.92 -15.56 -16.30
N TRP A 205 8.87 -15.00 -16.90
CA TRP A 205 8.00 -14.02 -16.26
C TRP A 205 6.79 -14.69 -15.61
N LEU A 206 6.67 -14.52 -14.29
CA LEU A 206 5.46 -14.91 -13.55
C LEU A 206 4.28 -14.02 -13.96
N PRO A 207 3.05 -14.54 -14.11
CA PRO A 207 1.84 -13.73 -14.24
C PRO A 207 1.69 -12.74 -13.08
N VAL A 208 1.08 -11.58 -13.32
CA VAL A 208 0.98 -10.48 -12.34
C VAL A 208 0.38 -10.95 -11.00
N ALA A 209 -0.69 -11.73 -11.03
CA ALA A 209 -1.29 -12.27 -9.80
C ALA A 209 -0.32 -13.16 -9.00
N ALA A 210 0.51 -13.95 -9.69
CA ALA A 210 1.54 -14.77 -9.06
C ALA A 210 2.68 -13.90 -8.50
N ARG A 211 3.04 -12.80 -9.17
CA ARG A 211 4.04 -11.84 -8.68
C ARG A 211 3.60 -11.16 -7.39
N ILE A 212 2.34 -10.69 -7.35
CA ILE A 212 1.74 -10.09 -6.14
C ILE A 212 1.83 -11.10 -4.99
N ARG A 213 1.37 -12.34 -5.22
CA ARG A 213 1.44 -13.40 -4.21
C ARG A 213 2.87 -13.68 -3.76
N PHE A 214 3.81 -13.77 -4.69
CA PHE A 214 5.22 -13.98 -4.39
C PHE A 214 5.79 -12.85 -3.52
N LYS A 215 5.50 -11.59 -3.85
CA LYS A 215 5.97 -10.43 -3.08
C LYS A 215 5.40 -10.41 -1.67
N THR A 216 4.09 -10.68 -1.52
CA THR A 216 3.44 -10.78 -0.21
C THR A 216 4.06 -11.90 0.64
N LEU A 217 4.30 -13.07 0.04
CA LEU A 217 4.96 -14.19 0.73
C LEU A 217 6.39 -13.85 1.14
N MET A 218 7.13 -13.13 0.29
CA MET A 218 8.49 -12.68 0.61
C MET A 218 8.49 -11.71 1.79
N LEU A 219 7.54 -10.78 1.85
CA LEU A 219 7.38 -9.86 2.99
C LEU A 219 7.07 -10.63 4.28
N ALA A 220 6.15 -11.60 4.24
CA ALA A 220 5.82 -12.44 5.40
C ALA A 220 7.02 -13.29 5.85
N TYR A 221 7.78 -13.85 4.90
CA TYR A 221 9.00 -14.60 5.20
C TYR A 221 10.06 -13.73 5.88
N LYS A 222 10.28 -12.51 5.37
CA LYS A 222 11.22 -11.55 5.97
C LYS A 222 10.78 -11.13 7.36
N ALA A 223 9.48 -10.83 7.53
CA ALA A 223 8.94 -10.49 8.84
C ALA A 223 9.18 -11.60 9.88
N LYS A 224 9.09 -12.86 9.47
CA LYS A 224 9.29 -14.02 10.35
C LYS A 224 10.77 -14.33 10.64
N ASN A 225 11.64 -14.29 9.63
CA ASN A 225 12.99 -14.85 9.73
C ASN A 225 14.11 -13.80 9.76
N GLU A 226 13.84 -12.58 9.28
CA GLU A 226 14.80 -11.48 9.26
C GLU A 226 14.50 -10.47 10.39
N PRO A 227 15.42 -9.56 10.74
CA PRO A 227 15.12 -8.44 11.61
C PRO A 227 14.06 -7.54 10.96
N ALA A 228 12.83 -7.70 11.41
CA ALA A 228 11.71 -6.82 11.11
C ALA A 228 11.26 -6.06 12.37
N PRO A 229 10.65 -4.87 12.20
CA PRO A 229 10.01 -4.15 13.30
C PRO A 229 9.08 -5.05 14.13
N SER A 230 9.07 -4.84 15.44
CA SER A 230 8.29 -5.63 16.40
C SER A 230 6.81 -5.71 16.02
N TYR A 231 6.23 -4.60 15.57
CA TYR A 231 4.83 -4.55 15.13
C TYR A 231 4.55 -5.47 13.92
N LEU A 232 5.48 -5.59 12.95
CA LEU A 232 5.32 -6.53 11.83
C LEU A 232 5.50 -7.98 12.25
N LYS A 233 6.41 -8.25 13.20
CA LYS A 233 6.59 -9.59 13.76
C LYS A 233 5.34 -10.08 14.50
N ALA A 234 4.70 -9.19 15.26
CA ALA A 234 3.48 -9.49 16.00
C ALA A 234 2.32 -9.91 15.07
N LEU A 235 2.24 -9.32 13.87
CA LEU A 235 1.23 -9.66 12.85
C LEU A 235 1.47 -11.01 12.15
N VAL A 236 2.69 -11.57 12.22
CA VAL A 236 3.08 -12.79 11.51
C VAL A 236 3.28 -13.93 12.52
N THR A 237 2.17 -14.45 13.03
CA THR A 237 2.18 -15.54 14.02
C THR A 237 2.26 -16.91 13.35
N SER A 238 3.18 -17.75 13.83
CA SER A 238 3.28 -19.13 13.37
C SER A 238 2.12 -19.95 13.91
N ARG A 239 1.48 -20.74 13.05
CA ARG A 239 0.40 -21.63 13.48
C ARG A 239 0.97 -22.78 14.30
N THR A 240 0.73 -22.78 15.60
CA THR A 240 0.98 -23.92 16.47
C THR A 240 -0.25 -24.81 16.48
N ALA A 241 -0.05 -26.12 16.30
CA ALA A 241 -1.10 -27.11 16.45
C ALA A 241 -0.90 -27.83 17.79
N PRO A 242 -1.97 -28.09 18.56
CA PRO A 242 -1.85 -28.79 19.84
C PRO A 242 -1.43 -30.26 19.70
N ARG A 243 -1.43 -30.80 18.47
CA ARG A 243 -1.01 -32.16 18.13
C ARG A 243 -0.04 -32.12 16.94
N LEU A 244 0.87 -33.08 16.87
CA LEU A 244 1.75 -33.29 15.72
C LEU A 244 0.90 -33.72 14.51
N LEU A 245 0.65 -32.78 13.61
CA LEU A 245 -0.06 -33.02 12.36
C LEU A 245 0.95 -33.14 11.22
N ARG A 246 0.57 -33.83 10.13
CA ARG A 246 1.37 -33.83 8.89
C ARG A 246 1.58 -32.42 8.33
N SER A 247 0.70 -31.48 8.66
CA SER A 247 0.82 -30.06 8.31
C SER A 247 1.80 -29.28 9.18
N THR A 248 2.32 -29.84 10.28
CA THR A 248 3.27 -29.15 11.16
C THR A 248 4.61 -28.90 10.47
N SER A 249 5.01 -29.74 9.49
CA SER A 249 6.17 -29.51 8.63
C SER A 249 5.97 -28.39 7.61
N THR A 250 4.72 -28.01 7.33
CA THR A 250 4.41 -26.87 6.46
C THR A 250 4.36 -25.62 7.33
N ALA A 251 5.31 -24.70 7.17
CA ALA A 251 5.48 -23.48 7.96
C ALA A 251 4.31 -22.48 7.81
N ARG A 252 3.10 -22.90 8.20
CA ARG A 252 1.85 -22.16 8.05
C ARG A 252 1.79 -21.01 9.04
N LEU A 253 1.23 -19.91 8.57
CA LEU A 253 0.92 -18.74 9.38
C LEU A 253 -0.55 -18.80 9.80
N VAL A 254 -0.86 -18.19 10.95
CA VAL A 254 -2.23 -17.93 11.36
C VAL A 254 -2.76 -16.79 10.48
N PRO A 255 -3.96 -16.91 9.88
CA PRO A 255 -4.57 -15.76 9.23
C PRO A 255 -4.84 -14.69 10.29
N PRO A 256 -4.39 -13.45 10.11
CA PRO A 256 -4.68 -12.39 11.06
C PRO A 256 -6.20 -12.26 11.19
N SER A 257 -6.71 -12.23 12.43
CA SER A 257 -8.13 -12.06 12.65
C SER A 257 -8.54 -10.66 12.17
N LEU A 258 -9.62 -10.58 11.40
CA LEU A 258 -10.24 -9.29 11.02
C LEU A 258 -10.69 -8.46 12.23
N ARG A 259 -10.72 -9.09 13.43
CA ARG A 259 -11.12 -8.50 14.71
C ARG A 259 -9.99 -8.50 15.75
N GLU A 260 -8.77 -8.94 15.41
CA GLU A 260 -7.68 -8.94 16.39
C GLU A 260 -7.22 -7.51 16.68
N LYS A 261 -7.30 -7.18 17.96
CA LYS A 261 -6.65 -6.02 18.57
C LYS A 261 -5.15 -6.17 18.32
N VAL A 262 -4.56 -5.21 17.64
CA VAL A 262 -3.12 -4.97 17.79
C VAL A 262 -2.97 -4.37 19.19
N VAL A 263 -2.88 -5.25 20.20
CA VAL A 263 -2.58 -4.82 21.56
C VAL A 263 -1.10 -4.47 21.56
N VAL A 264 -0.81 -3.18 21.66
CA VAL A 264 0.50 -2.63 22.03
C VAL A 264 0.27 -1.76 23.26
#